data_AF-A0A1H4HCP2-F1
#
_entry.id   AF-A0A1H4HCP2-F1
#
_cell.length_a   1.000
_cell.length_b   1.000
_cell.length_c   1.000
_cell.angle_alpha   90.00
_cell.angle_beta   90.00
_cell.angle_gamma   90.00
#
_symmetry.space_group_name_H-M   'P 1'
#
loop_
_entity.id
_entity.type
_entity.pdbx_description
1 polymer ?
#
loop_
_entity_poly.entity_id
_entity_poly.type
_entity_poly.pdbx_seq_one_letter_code
_entity_poly.pdbx_strand_id
1 'polypeptide(L)'
;MTTVIRITAGVLAGAFCVGSAIAHTGASRPYDPSAPLTRADVRADLLAWRAAGYDPLDWLDYPENAQRAGRIVAAQRAQAAGSDCMQ
;
A
#
# COMPACT_ATOMS: atom_id res chain seq x y z
N MET A 1 -41.89 27.37 5.18
CA MET A 1 -41.11 28.53 4.66
C MET A 1 -39.70 28.32 5.19
N THR A 2 -38.66 27.97 4.43
CA THR A 2 -38.34 28.21 3.01
C THR A 2 -37.26 27.22 2.55
N THR A 3 -37.55 26.55 1.44
CA THR A 3 -36.67 26.15 0.32
C THR A 3 -35.51 25.14 0.48
N VAL A 4 -35.80 23.93 -0.02
CA VAL A 4 -34.94 22.92 -0.66
C VAL A 4 -34.03 23.54 -1.74
N ILE A 5 -32.81 23.00 -1.98
CA ILE A 5 -32.23 22.80 -3.33
C ILE A 5 -31.08 21.78 -3.25
N ARG A 6 -31.27 20.66 -3.96
CA ARG A 6 -30.32 19.58 -4.23
C ARG A 6 -29.93 19.65 -5.71
N ILE A 7 -28.81 20.26 -6.08
CA ILE A 7 -28.24 20.18 -7.44
C ILE A 7 -26.76 20.60 -7.26
N THR A 8 -25.70 19.90 -7.67
CA THR A 8 -25.40 19.19 -8.91
C THR A 8 -24.22 18.25 -8.66
N ALA A 9 -24.32 17.01 -9.13
CA ALA A 9 -23.18 16.19 -9.48
C ALA A 9 -22.35 16.89 -10.56
N GLY A 10 -21.05 17.03 -10.33
CA GLY A 10 -20.07 17.49 -11.31
C GLY A 10 -19.03 16.41 -11.54
N VAL A 11 -19.41 15.35 -12.25
CA VAL A 11 -18.47 14.43 -12.89
C VAL A 11 -17.82 15.22 -14.02
N LEU A 12 -16.59 15.70 -13.81
CA LEU A 12 -15.74 16.12 -14.91
C LEU A 12 -14.64 15.07 -15.06
N ALA A 13 -14.91 14.13 -15.96
CA ALA A 13 -13.96 13.18 -16.50
C ALA A 13 -12.84 13.95 -17.21
N GLY A 14 -11.75 14.20 -16.50
CA GLY A 14 -10.49 14.66 -17.08
C GLY A 14 -9.76 13.47 -17.69
N ALA A 15 -10.05 13.16 -18.95
CA ALA A 15 -9.21 12.28 -19.76
C ALA A 15 -7.89 12.99 -20.07
N PHE A 16 -6.93 12.91 -19.16
CA PHE A 16 -5.55 13.33 -19.41
C PHE A 16 -4.74 12.11 -19.85
N CYS A 17 -4.71 11.86 -21.16
CA CYS A 17 -3.79 10.91 -21.78
C CYS A 17 -2.36 11.47 -21.71
N VAL A 18 -1.72 11.40 -20.55
CA VAL A 18 -0.26 11.50 -20.47
C VAL A 18 0.28 10.12 -20.69
N GLY A 19 0.97 9.95 -21.81
CA GLY A 19 1.86 8.82 -22.06
C GLY A 19 2.95 8.80 -21.01
N SER A 20 2.65 8.19 -19.86
CA SER A 20 3.65 7.74 -18.92
C SER A 20 4.00 6.34 -19.38
N ALA A 21 5.20 6.16 -19.95
CA ALA A 21 5.83 4.86 -19.93
C ALA A 21 5.96 4.46 -18.46
N ILE A 22 4.95 3.74 -17.95
CA ILE A 22 5.05 3.06 -16.67
C ILE A 22 6.15 2.02 -16.83
N ALA A 23 7.36 2.41 -16.47
CA ALA A 23 8.40 1.47 -16.14
C ALA A 23 7.84 0.60 -15.03
N HIS A 24 7.37 -0.60 -15.41
CA HIS A 24 6.91 -1.65 -14.52
C HIS A 24 5.86 -1.14 -13.54
N THR A 25 4.58 -1.19 -13.93
CA THR A 25 3.60 -1.68 -12.96
C THR A 25 4.14 -3.05 -12.57
N GLY A 26 4.91 -3.10 -11.49
CA GLY A 26 5.08 -4.33 -10.74
C GLY A 26 3.67 -4.68 -10.36
N ALA A 27 3.02 -5.51 -11.19
CA ALA A 27 1.82 -6.21 -10.80
C ALA A 27 2.11 -6.65 -9.38
N SER A 28 1.34 -6.12 -8.43
CA SER A 28 1.51 -6.35 -7.01
C SER A 28 1.59 -7.85 -6.85
N ARG A 29 2.82 -8.38 -6.80
CA ARG A 29 3.02 -9.82 -6.82
C ARG A 29 2.31 -10.28 -5.56
N PRO A 30 1.35 -11.23 -5.67
CA PRO A 30 0.70 -11.77 -4.49
C PRO A 30 1.79 -12.14 -3.49
N TYR A 31 1.70 -11.58 -2.28
CA TYR A 31 2.69 -11.83 -1.25
C TYR A 31 2.58 -13.30 -0.86
N ASP A 32 3.45 -14.13 -1.44
CA ASP A 32 3.58 -15.54 -1.10
C ASP A 32 4.78 -15.68 -0.15
N PRO A 33 4.56 -15.95 1.14
CA PRO A 33 5.64 -16.15 2.10
C PRO A 33 6.52 -17.37 1.78
N SER A 34 6.07 -18.26 0.88
CA SER A 34 6.80 -19.45 0.46
C SER A 34 7.59 -19.25 -0.85
N ALA A 35 7.36 -18.15 -1.57
CA ALA A 35 8.08 -17.86 -2.80
C ALA A 35 9.48 -17.27 -2.51
N PRO A 36 10.52 -17.66 -3.27
CA PRO A 36 11.81 -17.00 -3.19
C PRO A 36 11.69 -15.50 -3.52
N LEU A 37 12.29 -14.65 -2.68
CA LEU A 37 12.32 -13.20 -2.90
C LEU A 37 13.56 -12.78 -3.69
N THR A 38 13.39 -11.84 -4.62
CA THR A 38 14.52 -11.18 -5.25
C THR A 38 15.13 -10.12 -4.31
N ARG A 39 16.34 -9.67 -4.63
CA ARG A 39 16.97 -8.52 -3.94
C ARG A 39 16.09 -7.26 -3.98
N ALA A 40 15.34 -7.06 -5.07
CA ALA A 40 14.46 -5.92 -5.21
C ALA A 40 13.26 -6.04 -4.26
N ASP A 41 12.66 -7.23 -4.16
CA ASP A 41 11.54 -7.50 -3.27
C ASP A 41 11.93 -7.31 -1.80
N VAL A 42 13.09 -7.82 -1.38
CA VAL A 42 13.58 -7.65 0.00
C VAL A 42 13.78 -6.16 0.35
N ARG A 43 14.27 -5.36 -0.60
CA ARG A 43 14.43 -3.91 -0.38
C ARG A 43 13.08 -3.21 -0.28
N ALA A 44 12.13 -3.56 -1.13
CA ALA A 44 10.78 -3.02 -1.08
C ALA A 44 10.10 -3.37 0.25
N ASP A 45 10.24 -4.62 0.70
CA ASP A 45 9.75 -5.08 2.00
C ASP A 45 10.38 -4.28 3.15
N LEU A 46 11.70 -4.10 3.15
CA LEU A 46 12.37 -3.32 4.20
C LEU A 46 11.89 -1.86 4.23
N LEU A 47 11.62 -1.25 3.08
CA LEU A 47 11.06 0.10 3.00
C LEU A 47 9.65 0.16 3.61
N ALA A 48 8.80 -0.83 3.32
CA ALA A 48 7.46 -0.93 3.92
C ALA A 48 7.52 -1.06 5.44
N TRP A 49 8.46 -1.86 5.97
CA TRP A 49 8.66 -2.00 7.41
C TRP A 49 9.14 -0.71 8.07
N ARG A 50 10.10 0.01 7.45
CA ARG A 50 10.55 1.32 7.94
C ARG A 50 9.42 2.37 7.91
N ALA A 51 8.60 2.37 6.86
CA ALA A 51 7.42 3.23 6.80
C ALA A 51 6.38 2.90 7.89
N ALA A 52 6.32 1.64 8.32
CA ALA A 52 5.52 1.19 9.46
C ALA A 52 6.16 1.46 10.84
N GLY A 53 7.31 2.13 10.88
CA GLY A 53 8.00 2.52 12.11
C GLY A 53 9.01 1.49 12.64
N TYR A 54 9.41 0.49 11.84
CA TYR A 54 10.52 -0.38 12.22
C TYR A 54 11.85 0.37 12.16
N ASP A 55 12.54 0.45 13.29
CA ASP A 55 13.93 0.92 13.38
C ASP A 55 14.84 -0.26 13.76
N PRO A 56 15.76 -0.70 12.88
CA PRO A 56 16.68 -1.79 13.20
C PRO A 56 17.75 -1.41 14.25
N LEU A 57 17.91 -0.13 14.58
CA LEU A 57 18.84 0.34 15.61
C LEU A 57 18.17 0.54 16.96
N ASP A 58 16.85 0.38 17.04
CA ASP A 58 16.12 0.43 18.29
C ASP A 58 16.14 -0.97 18.95
N TRP A 59 17.25 -1.21 19.65
CA TRP A 59 17.48 -2.43 20.41
C TRP A 59 16.81 -2.40 21.79
N LEU A 60 16.38 -1.23 22.25
CA LEU A 60 15.76 -1.05 23.56
C LEU A 60 14.33 -1.60 23.58
N ASP A 61 13.55 -1.29 22.55
CA ASP A 61 12.16 -1.73 22.40
C ASP A 61 12.04 -2.97 21.49
N TYR A 62 13.12 -3.74 21.34
CA TYR A 62 13.08 -5.02 20.64
C TYR A 62 12.62 -6.13 21.59
N PRO A 63 11.66 -6.99 21.18
CA PRO A 63 11.09 -7.16 19.83
C PRO A 63 9.81 -6.36 19.53
N GLU A 64 9.30 -5.56 20.46
CA GLU A 64 8.01 -4.88 20.36
C GLU A 64 7.92 -3.97 19.12
N ASN A 65 9.00 -3.27 18.78
CA ASN A 65 9.08 -2.41 17.60
C ASN A 65 8.85 -3.18 16.29
N ALA A 66 9.52 -4.32 16.13
CA ALA A 66 9.44 -5.20 14.97
C ALA A 66 8.06 -5.86 14.88
N GLN A 67 7.52 -6.33 16.00
CA GLN A 67 6.19 -6.92 16.05
C GLN A 67 5.09 -5.90 15.69
N ARG A 68 5.22 -4.66 16.17
CA ARG A 68 4.28 -3.57 15.83
C ARG A 68 4.30 -3.27 14.34
N ALA A 69 5.48 -3.05 13.76
CA ALA A 69 5.62 -2.80 12.34
C ALA A 69 5.11 -3.99 11.50
N GLY A 70 5.40 -5.22 11.92
CA GLY A 70 4.92 -6.44 11.27
C GLY A 70 3.38 -6.53 11.21
N ARG A 71 2.68 -6.19 12.30
CA ARG A 71 1.21 -6.14 12.29
C ARG A 71 0.67 -5.11 11.30
N ILE A 72 1.29 -3.94 11.22
CA ILE A 72 0.90 -2.86 10.30
C ILE A 72 1.10 -3.31 8.85
N VAL A 73 2.28 -3.84 8.51
CA VAL A 73 2.58 -4.31 7.15
C VAL A 73 1.66 -5.45 6.73
N ALA A 74 1.39 -6.41 7.63
CA ALA A 74 0.45 -7.50 7.36
C ALA A 74 -0.97 -6.97 7.07
N ALA A 75 -1.45 -6.01 7.86
CA ALA A 75 -2.75 -5.39 7.64
C ALA A 75 -2.84 -4.62 6.32
N GLN A 76 -1.76 -3.93 5.92
CA GLN A 76 -1.69 -3.23 4.63
C GLN A 76 -1.72 -4.21 3.45
N ARG A 77 -0.97 -5.31 3.53
CA ARG A 77 -0.96 -6.36 2.50
C ARG A 77 -2.33 -7.03 2.35
N ALA A 78 -3.02 -7.30 3.47
CA ALA A 78 -4.37 -7.84 3.46
C ALA A 78 -5.38 -6.90 2.77
N GLN A 79 -5.28 -5.59 3.02
CA GLN A 79 -6.11 -4.59 2.34
C GLN A 79 -5.84 -4.52 0.85
N ALA A 80 -4.56 -4.54 0.44
CA ALA A 80 -4.19 -4.54 -0.97
C ALA A 80 -4.72 -5.77 -1.73
N ALA A 81 -4.64 -6.96 -1.11
CA ALA A 81 -5.20 -8.18 -1.68
C ALA A 81 -6.74 -8.15 -1.79
N GLY A 82 -7.42 -7.55 -0.80
CA GLY A 82 -8.87 -7.38 -0.83
C GLY A 82 -9.36 -6.37 -1.87
N SER A 83 -8.59 -5.31 -2.15
CA SER A 83 -8.91 -4.36 -3.22
C SER A 83 -8.78 -5.01 -4.60
N ASP A 84 -7.79 -5.88 -4.79
CA ASP A 84 -7.57 -6.59 -6.05
C ASP A 84 -8.69 -7.60 -6.37
N CYS A 85 -9.31 -8.21 -5.35
CA CYS A 85 -10.42 -9.15 -5.56
C CYS A 85 -11.78 -8.49 -5.85
N MET A 86 -11.91 -7.18 -5.59
CA MET A 86 -13.11 -6.39 -5.88
C MET A 86 -13.03 -5.63 -7.21
N GLN A 87 -11.89 -5.76 -7.90
CA GLN A 87 -11.63 -5.20 -9.22
C GLN A 87 -12.00 -6.21 -10.33
#